data_AF-A0AAD5LGF0-F1
#
_entry.id   AF-A0AAD5LGF0-F1
#
_cell.length_a   1.000
_cell.length_b   1.000
_cell.length_c   1.000
_cell.angle_alpha   90.00
_cell.angle_beta   90.00
_cell.angle_gamma   90.00
#
_symmetry.space_group_name_H-M   'P 1'
#
loop_
_entity.id
_entity.type
_entity.pdbx_description
1 polymer ?
#
loop_
_entity_poly.entity_id
_entity_poly.type
_entity_poly.pdbx_seq_one_letter_code
_entity_poly.pdbx_strand_id
1 'polypeptide(L)'
;MTTPMRKTSVGDKGLNMKDPKVRANLYMQTHGIKELFDGLGTLLLFHRPDEPRAFLAQQLAELQRSKQNQSHNAFFEEQDLDAMFASFDINDRGFITPAQYDEALRSLGIDRPTLRLPESISQITHSLFIRSMTQEIKNASASFM
;
A
#
# COMPACT_ATOMS: atom_id res chain seq x y z
N MET A 1 45.19 -5.77 -37.69
CA MET A 1 44.26 -6.85 -37.31
C MET A 1 43.13 -6.22 -36.51
N THR A 2 41.96 -6.08 -37.12
CA THR A 2 40.78 -5.42 -36.57
C THR A 2 39.79 -6.49 -36.09
N THR A 3 39.53 -6.54 -34.79
CA THR A 3 38.53 -7.43 -34.19
C THR A 3 37.13 -6.86 -34.40
N PRO A 4 36.14 -7.62 -34.91
CA PRO A 4 34.78 -7.10 -35.06
C PRO A 4 34.02 -7.19 -33.73
N MET A 5 33.44 -6.06 -33.32
CA MET A 5 32.45 -5.95 -32.25
C MET A 5 31.16 -6.70 -32.63
N ARG A 6 30.79 -7.70 -31.83
CA ARG A 6 29.52 -8.43 -31.93
C ARG A 6 28.38 -7.51 -31.49
N LYS A 7 27.67 -6.92 -32.46
CA LYS A 7 26.38 -6.27 -32.21
C LYS A 7 25.37 -7.33 -31.79
N THR A 8 25.09 -7.46 -30.49
CA THR A 8 23.89 -8.16 -30.04
C THR A 8 22.74 -7.17 -30.10
N SER A 9 21.94 -7.30 -31.15
CA SER A 9 20.62 -6.68 -31.28
C SER A 9 19.76 -7.08 -30.08
N VAL A 10 19.37 -6.08 -29.29
CA VAL A 10 18.31 -6.21 -28.27
C VAL A 10 16.99 -6.30 -29.03
N GLY A 11 16.67 -7.51 -29.47
CA GLY A 11 15.38 -7.86 -30.04
C GLY A 11 14.43 -8.27 -28.93
N ASP A 12 13.37 -7.46 -28.77
CA ASP A 12 12.03 -7.82 -28.32
C ASP A 12 11.85 -9.30 -27.94
N LYS A 13 12.03 -9.63 -26.66
CA LYS A 13 11.67 -10.95 -26.12
C LYS A 13 10.28 -10.85 -25.53
N GLY A 14 9.28 -11.20 -26.33
CA GLY A 14 7.97 -11.61 -25.80
C GLY A 14 8.18 -12.60 -24.66
N LEU A 15 7.50 -12.37 -23.54
CA LEU A 15 7.62 -13.19 -22.32
C LEU A 15 7.44 -14.68 -22.68
N ASN A 16 8.50 -15.47 -22.54
CA ASN A 16 8.41 -16.91 -22.76
C ASN A 16 7.69 -17.56 -21.59
N MET A 17 6.36 -17.61 -21.65
CA MET A 17 5.49 -18.19 -20.63
C MET A 17 5.72 -19.69 -20.39
N LYS A 18 6.50 -20.38 -21.23
CA LYS A 18 6.90 -21.78 -21.01
C LYS A 18 8.09 -21.92 -20.06
N ASP A 19 8.85 -20.84 -19.84
CA ASP A 19 9.98 -20.85 -18.90
C ASP A 19 9.46 -20.89 -17.45
N PRO A 20 9.83 -21.92 -16.64
CA PRO A 20 9.47 -22.00 -15.23
C PRO A 20 9.83 -20.75 -14.41
N LYS A 21 10.96 -20.10 -14.70
CA LYS A 21 11.41 -18.90 -13.97
C LYS A 21 10.52 -17.70 -14.26
N VAL A 22 10.11 -17.53 -15.52
CA VAL A 22 9.20 -16.44 -15.92
C VAL A 22 7.84 -16.62 -15.24
N ARG A 23 7.32 -17.85 -15.22
CA ARG A 23 6.05 -18.16 -14.53
C ARG A 23 6.12 -17.94 -13.02
N ALA A 24 7.19 -18.37 -12.38
CA ALA A 24 7.38 -18.17 -10.95
C ALA A 24 7.44 -16.68 -10.59
N ASN A 25 8.22 -15.89 -11.35
CA ASN A 25 8.30 -14.45 -11.13
C ASN A 25 6.95 -13.76 -11.35
N LEU A 26 6.20 -14.13 -12.40
CA LEU A 26 4.87 -13.59 -12.63
C LEU A 26 3.93 -13.93 -11.48
N TYR A 27 3.91 -15.18 -11.03
CA TYR A 27 3.09 -15.59 -9.89
C TYR A 27 3.44 -14.80 -8.62
N MET A 28 4.74 -14.63 -8.33
CA MET A 28 5.19 -13.83 -7.20
C MET A 28 4.73 -12.37 -7.27
N GLN A 29 4.77 -11.77 -8.47
CA GLN A 29 4.33 -10.39 -8.69
C GLN A 29 2.81 -10.26 -8.60
N THR A 30 2.07 -11.12 -9.30
CA THR A 30 0.60 -11.09 -9.32
C THR A 30 -0.01 -11.31 -7.94
N HIS A 31 0.66 -12.04 -7.06
CA HIS A 31 0.17 -12.32 -5.72
C HIS A 31 0.89 -11.56 -4.61
N GLY A 32 1.70 -10.54 -4.94
CA GLY A 32 2.37 -9.69 -3.96
C GLY A 32 3.24 -10.46 -2.95
N ILE A 33 3.84 -11.58 -3.36
CA ILE A 33 4.52 -12.50 -2.43
C ILE A 33 5.75 -11.85 -1.81
N LYS A 34 6.45 -10.97 -2.56
CA LYS A 34 7.64 -10.29 -2.04
C LYS A 34 7.26 -9.32 -0.93
N GLU A 35 6.22 -8.55 -1.18
CA GLU A 35 5.67 -7.54 -0.29
C GLU A 35 5.14 -8.18 1.00
N LEU A 36 4.46 -9.33 0.88
CA LEU A 36 4.06 -10.13 2.04
C LEU A 36 5.27 -10.55 2.89
N PHE A 37 6.32 -11.06 2.25
CA PHE A 37 7.54 -11.46 2.97
C PHE A 37 8.27 -10.27 3.62
N ASP A 38 8.33 -9.12 2.95
CA ASP A 38 8.94 -7.91 3.49
C ASP A 38 8.17 -7.40 4.73
N GLY A 39 6.83 -7.44 4.68
CA GLY A 39 5.97 -7.10 5.84
C GLY A 39 6.18 -8.05 7.01
N LEU A 40 6.17 -9.36 6.76
CA LEU A 40 6.43 -10.36 7.80
C LEU A 40 7.84 -10.23 8.40
N GLY A 41 8.85 -9.96 7.57
CA GLY A 41 10.22 -9.71 8.01
C GLY A 41 10.33 -8.48 8.91
N THR A 42 9.63 -7.40 8.55
CA THR A 42 9.55 -6.17 9.36
C THR A 42 8.95 -6.45 10.73
N LEU A 43 7.84 -7.21 10.78
CA LEU A 43 7.19 -7.58 12.05
C LEU A 43 8.12 -8.39 12.97
N LEU A 44 8.89 -9.33 12.42
CA LEU A 44 9.87 -10.09 13.20
C LEU A 44 10.97 -9.20 13.78
N LEU A 45 11.50 -8.27 12.98
CA LEU A 45 12.58 -7.36 13.41
C LEU A 45 12.11 -6.40 14.51
N PHE A 46 10.86 -5.95 14.42
CA PHE A 46 10.24 -5.04 15.37
C PHE A 46 9.87 -5.74 16.68
N HIS A 47 9.09 -6.83 16.62
CA HIS A 47 8.55 -7.48 17.81
C HIS A 47 9.53 -8.45 18.48
N ARG A 48 10.49 -9.01 17.73
CA ARG A 48 11.48 -10.00 18.20
C ARG A 48 10.86 -11.08 19.13
N PRO A 49 9.82 -11.79 18.66
CA PRO A 49 9.12 -12.77 19.49
C PRO A 49 10.01 -13.96 19.84
N ASP A 50 9.79 -14.57 21.01
CA ASP A 50 10.50 -15.77 21.46
C ASP A 50 10.25 -16.98 20.56
N GLU A 51 9.06 -17.05 19.95
CA GLU A 51 8.65 -18.11 19.01
C GLU A 51 8.31 -17.55 17.62
N PRO A 52 9.31 -17.25 16.76
CA PRO A 52 9.10 -16.59 15.47
C PRO A 52 8.13 -17.32 14.52
N ARG A 53 8.18 -18.66 14.49
CA ARG A 53 7.31 -19.45 13.61
C ARG A 53 5.85 -19.37 14.03
N ALA A 54 5.58 -19.46 15.33
CA ALA A 54 4.22 -19.37 15.88
C ALA A 54 3.64 -17.97 15.64
N PHE A 55 4.44 -16.93 15.90
CA PHE A 55 4.08 -15.54 15.62
C PHE A 55 3.70 -15.33 14.15
N LEU A 56 4.56 -15.74 13.20
CA LEU A 56 4.26 -15.60 11.76
C LEU A 56 3.01 -16.38 11.34
N ALA A 57 2.82 -17.59 11.86
CA ALA A 57 1.63 -18.40 11.56
C ALA A 57 0.36 -17.69 12.01
N GLN A 58 0.38 -17.04 13.19
CA GLN A 58 -0.73 -16.24 13.68
C GLN A 58 -0.98 -15.02 12.77
N GLN A 59 0.07 -14.24 12.44
CA GLN A 59 -0.08 -13.08 11.54
C GLN A 59 -0.70 -13.48 10.19
N LEU A 60 -0.26 -14.60 9.61
CA LEU A 60 -0.81 -15.13 8.37
C LEU A 60 -2.28 -15.57 8.51
N ALA A 61 -2.63 -16.22 9.63
CA ALA A 61 -4.02 -16.61 9.90
C ALA A 61 -4.95 -15.39 10.06
N GLU A 62 -4.47 -14.32 10.70
CA GLU A 62 -5.18 -13.05 10.80
C GLU A 62 -5.37 -12.39 9.43
N LEU A 63 -4.33 -12.35 8.59
CA LEU A 63 -4.42 -11.86 7.21
C LEU A 63 -5.39 -12.69 6.36
N GLN A 64 -5.43 -14.01 6.54
CA GLN A 64 -6.36 -14.87 5.82
C GLN A 64 -7.82 -14.61 6.24
N ARG A 65 -8.07 -14.49 7.55
CA ARG A 65 -9.40 -14.14 8.08
C ARG A 65 -9.86 -12.76 7.62
N SER A 66 -8.95 -11.79 7.62
CA SER A 66 -9.25 -10.43 7.20
C SER A 66 -9.64 -10.36 5.72
N LYS A 67 -8.92 -11.11 4.86
CA LYS A 67 -9.26 -11.32 3.45
C LYS A 67 -10.63 -11.98 3.25
N GLN A 68 -10.97 -12.98 4.06
CA GLN A 68 -12.24 -13.71 3.93
C GLN A 68 -13.45 -12.87 4.39
N ASN A 69 -13.26 -12.03 5.39
CA ASN A 69 -14.31 -11.18 5.94
C ASN A 69 -14.49 -9.86 5.17
N GLN A 70 -13.69 -9.61 4.12
CA GLN A 70 -13.49 -8.27 3.52
C GLN A 70 -13.20 -7.18 4.58
N SER A 71 -12.81 -7.60 5.78
CA SER A 71 -12.39 -6.69 6.83
C SER A 71 -10.96 -6.36 6.48
N HIS A 72 -10.76 -5.26 5.78
CA HIS A 72 -9.43 -4.70 5.59
C HIS A 72 -8.82 -4.56 6.99
N ASN A 73 -7.73 -5.27 7.27
CA ASN A 73 -6.85 -4.92 8.38
C ASN A 73 -6.27 -3.56 7.98
N ALA A 74 -6.99 -2.49 8.29
CA ALA A 74 -6.49 -1.17 8.05
C ALA A 74 -5.26 -1.04 8.96
N PHE A 75 -4.09 -0.85 8.35
CA PHE A 75 -2.87 -0.48 9.09
C PHE A 75 -3.07 0.83 9.87
N PHE A 76 -4.13 1.58 9.53
CA PHE A 76 -4.55 2.80 10.17
C PHE A 76 -5.93 2.60 10.78
N GLU A 77 -6.04 2.79 12.08
CA GLU A 77 -7.31 2.90 12.79
C GLU A 77 -7.88 4.32 12.62
N GLU A 78 -9.16 4.50 12.97
CA GLU A 78 -9.79 5.83 12.96
C GLU A 78 -9.03 6.82 13.84
N GLN A 79 -8.49 6.36 14.97
CA GLN A 79 -7.66 7.16 15.88
C GLN A 79 -6.36 7.66 15.23
N ASP A 80 -5.76 6.90 14.31
CA ASP A 80 -4.57 7.34 13.57
C ASP A 80 -4.93 8.47 12.59
N LEU A 81 -6.10 8.37 11.96
CA LEU A 81 -6.61 9.42 11.08
C LEU A 81 -7.03 10.68 11.86
N ASP A 82 -7.57 10.52 13.07
CA ASP A 82 -7.86 11.63 13.98
C ASP A 82 -6.59 12.40 14.34
N ALA A 83 -5.53 11.67 14.73
CA ALA A 83 -4.24 12.26 15.04
C ALA A 83 -3.64 12.97 13.81
N MET A 84 -3.78 12.37 12.62
CA MET A 84 -3.33 12.99 11.38
C MET A 84 -4.11 14.27 11.07
N PHE A 85 -5.44 14.28 11.20
CA PHE A 85 -6.24 15.48 10.98
C PHE A 85 -5.82 16.62 11.93
N ALA A 86 -5.65 16.32 13.21
CA ALA A 86 -5.20 17.28 14.21
C ALA A 86 -3.82 17.89 13.88
N SER A 87 -2.93 17.13 13.24
CA SER A 87 -1.62 17.64 12.81
C SER A 87 -1.71 18.72 11.73
N PHE A 88 -2.77 18.72 10.91
CA PHE A 88 -3.02 19.71 9.87
C PHE A 88 -3.92 20.87 10.33
N ASP A 89 -4.84 20.61 11.26
CA ASP A 89 -5.72 21.61 11.85
C ASP A 89 -5.15 22.21 13.15
N ILE A 90 -3.93 22.74 13.08
CA ILE A 90 -3.17 23.26 14.24
C ILE A 90 -3.91 24.38 14.99
N ASN A 91 -4.78 25.12 14.28
CA ASN A 91 -5.55 26.23 14.84
C ASN A 91 -6.95 25.82 15.34
N ASP A 92 -7.25 24.51 15.35
CA ASP A 92 -8.54 23.95 15.81
C ASP A 92 -9.75 24.60 15.14
N ARG A 93 -9.68 24.77 13.81
CA ARG A 93 -10.72 25.41 13.00
C ARG A 93 -11.86 24.46 12.64
N GLY A 94 -11.66 23.16 12.82
CA GLY A 94 -12.56 22.09 12.43
C GLY A 94 -12.46 21.70 10.94
N PHE A 95 -11.52 22.27 10.19
CA PHE A 95 -11.32 22.00 8.77
C PHE A 95 -9.88 22.20 8.30
N ILE A 96 -9.51 21.47 7.26
CA ILE A 96 -8.25 21.62 6.52
C ILE A 96 -8.51 22.05 5.08
N THR A 97 -7.46 22.48 4.39
CA THR A 97 -7.53 22.85 2.97
C THR A 97 -7.37 21.62 2.06
N PRO A 98 -7.83 21.66 0.79
CA PRO A 98 -7.58 20.60 -0.18
C PRO A 98 -6.10 20.25 -0.35
N ALA A 99 -5.21 21.25 -0.31
CA ALA A 99 -3.77 21.03 -0.39
C ALA A 99 -3.22 20.21 0.79
N GLN A 100 -3.72 20.45 2.01
CA GLN A 100 -3.35 19.68 3.20
C GLN A 100 -3.91 18.25 3.15
N TYR A 101 -5.11 18.06 2.59
CA TYR A 101 -5.65 16.73 2.33
C TYR A 101 -4.80 15.93 1.33
N ASP A 102 -4.36 16.57 0.25
CA ASP A 102 -3.46 15.94 -0.74
C ASP A 102 -2.11 15.57 -0.12
N GLU A 103 -1.58 16.40 0.78
CA GLU A 103 -0.36 16.11 1.53
C GLU A 103 -0.55 14.91 2.48
N ALA A 104 -1.67 14.88 3.21
CA ALA A 104 -2.02 13.75 4.08
C ALA A 104 -2.13 12.42 3.30
N LEU A 105 -2.69 12.44 2.08
CA LEU A 105 -2.74 11.26 1.21
C LEU A 105 -1.32 10.77 0.84
N ARG A 106 -0.41 11.70 0.52
CA ARG A 106 0.98 11.39 0.21
C ARG A 106 1.74 10.85 1.42
N SER A 107 1.47 11.35 2.62
CA SER A 107 2.05 10.82 3.86
C SER A 107 1.67 9.35 4.10
N LEU A 108 0.52 8.91 3.59
CA LEU A 108 0.08 7.51 3.60
C LEU A 108 0.56 6.70 2.38
N GLY A 109 1.35 7.28 1.48
CA GLY A 109 1.82 6.63 0.25
C GLY A 109 0.76 6.52 -0.85
N ILE A 110 -0.33 7.29 -0.77
CA ILE A 110 -1.43 7.28 -1.74
C ILE A 110 -1.16 8.37 -2.80
N ASP A 111 -0.33 8.04 -3.80
CA ASP A 111 0.04 8.98 -4.87
C ASP A 111 -1.07 9.20 -5.91
N ARG A 112 -2.00 8.27 -6.01
CA ARG A 112 -3.08 8.27 -7.01
C ARG A 112 -4.44 8.03 -6.33
N PRO A 113 -4.99 9.05 -5.64
CA PRO A 113 -6.31 8.95 -5.05
C PRO A 113 -7.37 8.62 -6.10
N THR A 114 -8.26 7.72 -5.72
CA THR A 114 -9.38 7.24 -6.53
C THR A 114 -10.65 8.07 -6.32
N LEU A 115 -10.82 8.65 -5.14
CA LEU A 115 -11.85 9.61 -4.80
C LEU A 115 -11.45 11.00 -5.31
N ARG A 116 -12.34 11.59 -6.10
CA ARG A 116 -12.24 12.98 -6.53
C ARG A 116 -13.19 13.81 -5.67
N LEU A 117 -12.63 14.69 -4.85
CA LEU A 117 -13.42 15.73 -4.18
C LEU A 117 -13.85 16.78 -5.22
N PRO A 118 -15.04 17.37 -5.11
CA PRO A 118 -15.48 18.46 -5.98
C PRO A 118 -14.50 19.64 -5.97
N GLU A 119 -14.22 20.23 -7.13
CA GLU A 119 -13.31 21.39 -7.27
C GLU A 119 -13.78 22.63 -6.48
N SER A 120 -15.07 22.70 -6.15
CA SER A 120 -15.66 23.78 -5.36
C SER A 120 -15.40 23.67 -3.87
N ILE A 121 -14.83 22.55 -3.38
CA ILE A 121 -14.50 22.39 -1.97
C ILE A 121 -13.27 23.21 -1.63
N SER A 122 -13.44 24.18 -0.73
CA SER A 122 -12.35 24.97 -0.14
C SER A 122 -11.98 24.50 1.27
N GLN A 123 -12.86 23.72 1.92
CA GLN A 123 -12.72 23.28 3.30
C GLN A 123 -13.11 21.81 3.42
N ILE A 124 -12.21 21.02 3.99
CA ILE A 124 -12.42 19.60 4.26
C ILE A 124 -12.58 19.45 5.77
N THR A 125 -13.81 19.18 6.20
CA THR A 125 -14.13 18.95 7.61
C THR A 125 -13.58 17.61 8.08
N HIS A 126 -13.43 17.46 9.40
CA HIS A 126 -13.03 16.20 10.03
C HIS A 126 -13.82 14.99 9.52
N SER A 127 -15.15 15.06 9.51
CA SER A 127 -16.00 13.98 9.02
C SER A 127 -15.77 13.62 7.55
N LEU A 128 -15.53 14.63 6.70
CA LEU A 128 -15.25 14.40 5.28
C LEU A 128 -13.85 13.80 5.09
N PHE A 129 -12.87 14.24 5.88
CA PHE A 129 -11.53 13.72 5.90
C PHE A 129 -11.50 12.24 6.27
N ILE A 130 -12.04 11.87 7.45
CA ILE A 130 -12.05 10.49 7.95
C ILE A 130 -12.71 9.56 6.94
N ARG A 131 -13.88 9.95 6.42
CA ARG A 131 -14.61 9.17 5.42
C ARG A 131 -13.80 8.96 4.14
N SER A 132 -13.20 10.03 3.60
CA SER A 132 -12.48 9.97 2.33
C SER A 132 -11.18 9.18 2.46
N MET A 133 -10.41 9.44 3.53
CA MET A 133 -9.16 8.71 3.83
C MET A 133 -9.41 7.22 4.06
N THR A 134 -10.41 6.87 4.87
CA THR A 134 -10.76 5.46 5.13
C THR A 134 -11.08 4.73 3.82
N GLN A 135 -11.81 5.39 2.91
CA GLN A 135 -12.14 4.80 1.62
C GLN A 135 -10.92 4.68 0.71
N GLU A 136 -10.02 5.66 0.70
CA GLU A 136 -8.78 5.57 -0.07
C GLU A 136 -7.85 4.47 0.43
N ILE A 137 -7.71 4.30 1.74
CA ILE A 137 -6.93 3.22 2.34
C ILE A 137 -7.52 1.85 1.96
N LYS A 138 -8.86 1.73 1.96
CA LYS A 138 -9.54 0.52 1.46
C LYS A 138 -9.25 0.27 -0.02
N ASN A 139 -9.30 1.30 -0.85
CA ASN A 139 -9.06 1.17 -2.29
C ASN A 139 -7.60 0.85 -2.60
N ALA A 140 -6.65 1.48 -1.90
CA ALA A 140 -5.22 1.23 -2.04
C ALA A 140 -4.85 -0.19 -1.59
N SER A 141 -5.40 -0.66 -0.47
CA SER A 141 -5.19 -2.03 0.00
C SER A 141 -5.86 -3.08 -0.90
N ALA A 142 -6.99 -2.77 -1.53
CA ALA A 142 -7.60 -3.63 -2.54
C ALA A 142 -6.76 -3.72 -3.83
N SER A 143 -6.05 -2.66 -4.21
CA SER A 143 -5.20 -2.65 -5.42
C SER A 143 -3.91 -3.45 -5.28
N PHE A 144 -3.52 -3.83 -4.06
CA PHE A 144 -2.39 -4.73 -3.79
C PHE A 144 -2.79 -6.22 -3.77
N MET A 145 -4.09 -6.55 -3.89
CA MET A 145 -4.62 -7.92 -3.92
C MET A 145 -5.00 -8.38 -5.32
#